data_AF-A0A7Y0H4I9-F1
#
_entry.id   AF-A0A7Y0H4I9-F1
#
_cell.length_a   1.000
_cell.length_b   1.000
_cell.length_c   1.000
_cell.angle_alpha   90.00
_cell.angle_beta   90.00
_cell.angle_gamma   90.00
#
_symmetry.space_group_name_H-M   'P 1'
#
loop_
_entity.id
_entity.type
_entity.pdbx_description
1 polymer ?
#
loop_
_entity_poly.entity_id
_entity_poly.type
_entity_poly.pdbx_seq_one_letter_code
_entity_poly.pdbx_strand_id
1 'polypeptide(L)'
;MSQDVRTRPTESGDRESLDGLDDLDGGGSVSATDVLDRLWRFFISMRTGLVLILGLGLMSLIGTLLVQAPAGLSADPAAYTSWVASIHSKYGGWTPVFDRLSFFAIFTSIWFKAIMVLLTTSVLACSVNRAPRLWKIAFHPRTRMGETFFSHAPLSAAVLVPAEADETMDYVREVLKSHRFRTITDPDDNGLNLYADRFRWGPFGTVVAHISFVIILVGFFLSATTGFKNTPL
;
A
#
# COMPACT_ATOMS: atom_id res chain seq x y z
N MET A 1 26.11 9.07 48.96
CA MET A 1 27.40 8.83 48.28
C MET A 1 27.22 9.14 46.81
N SER A 2 27.57 10.36 46.43
CA SER A 2 27.54 10.87 45.05
C SER A 2 28.80 10.41 44.34
N GLN A 3 28.68 9.78 43.17
CA GLN A 3 29.83 9.48 42.32
C GLN A 3 29.82 10.43 41.13
N ASP A 4 30.73 11.40 41.17
CA ASP A 4 31.06 12.30 40.09
C ASP A 4 31.80 11.55 38.97
N VAL A 5 31.14 11.38 37.83
CA VAL A 5 31.79 10.94 36.58
C VAL A 5 32.27 12.19 35.84
N ARG A 6 33.55 12.51 36.01
CA ARG A 6 34.28 13.54 35.27
C ARG A 6 34.58 13.03 33.86
N THR A 7 33.82 13.45 32.86
CA THR A 7 34.12 13.22 31.44
C THR A 7 35.20 14.19 30.97
N ARG A 8 36.29 13.63 30.43
CA ARG A 8 37.40 14.31 29.75
C ARG A 8 36.90 14.94 28.44
N PRO A 9 37.31 16.16 28.04
CA PRO A 9 37.05 16.66 26.69
C PRO A 9 38.02 16.00 25.71
N THR A 10 37.50 15.27 24.74
CA THR A 10 38.26 14.83 23.55
C THR A 10 38.50 16.03 22.65
N GLU A 11 39.75 16.22 22.28
CA GLU A 11 40.28 17.25 21.40
C GLU A 11 39.50 17.30 20.08
N SER A 12 39.16 18.53 19.68
CA SER A 12 38.62 18.87 18.37
C SER A 12 39.70 18.64 17.32
N GLY A 13 39.74 17.43 16.75
CA GLY A 13 40.38 17.20 15.47
C GLY A 13 39.61 17.96 14.40
N ASP A 14 40.32 18.84 13.69
CA ASP A 14 39.86 19.56 12.52
C ASP A 14 39.17 18.60 11.54
N ARG A 15 37.83 18.64 11.55
CA ARG A 15 37.02 18.10 10.45
C ARG A 15 36.93 19.20 9.41
N GLU A 16 37.80 19.11 8.42
CA GLU A 16 37.66 19.80 7.15
C GLU A 16 36.18 19.69 6.70
N SER A 17 35.51 20.84 6.62
CA SER A 17 34.09 20.92 6.30
C SER A 17 33.87 20.49 4.85
N LEU A 18 33.30 19.31 4.65
CA LEU A 18 32.80 18.82 3.37
C LEU A 18 31.47 19.49 2.96
N ASP A 19 31.18 20.68 3.49
CA ASP A 19 29.94 21.45 3.22
C ASP A 19 30.06 22.35 1.97
N GLY A 20 31.21 22.33 1.27
CA GLY A 20 31.46 23.21 0.12
C GLY A 20 31.10 22.65 -1.26
N LEU A 21 30.54 21.44 -1.37
CA LEU A 21 30.24 20.80 -2.66
C LEU A 21 28.75 20.72 -3.00
N ASP A 22 27.85 20.99 -2.05
CA ASP A 22 26.39 21.00 -2.29
C ASP A 22 25.85 22.39 -2.69
N ASP A 23 26.68 23.45 -2.62
CA ASP A 23 26.28 24.83 -2.92
C ASP A 23 26.43 25.24 -4.41
N LEU A 24 26.75 24.30 -5.31
CA LEU A 24 26.94 24.59 -6.75
C LEU A 24 25.78 24.18 -7.66
N ASP A 25 24.75 23.50 -7.16
CA ASP A 25 23.51 23.26 -7.91
C ASP A 25 22.49 24.38 -7.67
N GLY A 26 22.92 25.60 -7.98
CA GLY A 26 22.04 26.74 -8.13
C GLY A 26 21.20 26.64 -9.41
N GLY A 27 19.87 26.69 -9.27
CA GLY A 27 18.99 27.21 -10.32
C GLY A 27 17.81 26.32 -10.72
N GLY A 28 16.70 26.44 -9.99
CA GLY A 28 15.37 26.72 -10.56
C GLY A 28 14.86 25.91 -11.77
N SER A 29 15.30 24.68 -11.99
CA SER A 29 14.67 23.77 -12.94
C SER A 29 14.31 22.49 -12.20
N VAL A 30 13.01 22.24 -12.04
CA VAL A 30 12.54 20.97 -11.47
C VAL A 30 12.99 19.89 -12.44
N SER A 31 13.96 19.05 -12.03
CA SER A 31 14.44 17.98 -12.89
C SER A 31 13.29 17.02 -13.19
N ALA A 32 13.28 16.40 -14.38
CA ALA A 32 12.28 15.40 -14.74
C ALA A 32 12.24 14.24 -13.72
N THR A 33 13.39 13.93 -13.09
CA THR A 33 13.49 12.96 -12.00
C THR A 33 12.74 13.40 -10.75
N ASP A 34 12.77 14.68 -10.40
CA ASP A 34 12.07 15.22 -9.23
C ASP A 34 10.55 15.18 -9.40
N VAL A 35 10.08 15.44 -10.63
CA VAL A 35 8.66 15.32 -10.98
C VAL A 35 8.21 13.86 -10.89
N LEU A 36 8.99 12.94 -11.47
CA LEU A 36 8.67 11.51 -11.45
C LEU A 36 8.66 10.96 -10.03
N ASP A 37 9.64 11.32 -9.22
CA ASP A 37 9.72 10.92 -7.81
C ASP A 37 8.54 11.47 -6.99
N ARG A 38 8.13 12.71 -7.26
CA ARG A 38 6.96 13.29 -6.58
C ARG A 38 5.67 12.58 -6.97
N LEU A 39 5.50 12.24 -8.25
CA LEU A 39 4.37 11.43 -8.72
C LEU A 39 4.39 10.03 -8.11
N TRP A 40 5.56 9.38 -8.08
CA TRP A 40 5.74 8.07 -7.47
C TRP A 40 5.36 8.07 -5.99
N ARG A 41 5.86 9.05 -5.22
CA ARG A 41 5.48 9.27 -3.81
C ARG A 41 3.99 9.53 -3.63
N PHE A 42 3.35 10.25 -4.57
CA PHE A 42 1.91 10.48 -4.55
C PHE A 42 1.11 9.18 -4.70
N PHE A 43 1.48 8.32 -5.67
CA PHE A 43 0.79 7.05 -5.92
C PHE A 43 1.00 5.98 -4.84
N ILE A 44 2.15 6.00 -4.15
CA ILE A 44 2.47 5.07 -3.05
C ILE A 44 1.88 5.51 -1.70
N SER A 45 1.45 6.77 -1.59
CA SER A 45 0.89 7.28 -0.35
C SER A 45 -0.42 6.58 0.03
N MET A 46 -0.46 5.99 1.23
CA MET A 46 -1.66 5.35 1.78
C MET A 46 -2.83 6.32 1.89
N ARG A 47 -2.56 7.61 2.16
CA ARG A 47 -3.59 8.66 2.21
C ARG A 47 -4.24 8.85 0.84
N THR A 48 -3.44 8.87 -0.24
CA THR A 48 -3.96 8.99 -1.61
C THR A 48 -4.87 7.82 -1.96
N GLY A 49 -4.42 6.58 -1.68
CA GLY A 49 -5.22 5.38 -1.90
C GLY A 49 -6.55 5.42 -1.16
N LEU A 50 -6.55 5.79 0.13
CA LEU A 50 -7.76 5.90 0.93
C LEU A 50 -8.74 6.94 0.36
N VAL A 51 -8.25 8.11 -0.03
CA VAL A 51 -9.08 9.16 -0.63
C VAL A 51 -9.72 8.69 -1.94
N LEU A 52 -8.95 7.99 -2.79
CA LEU A 52 -9.46 7.44 -4.05
C LEU A 52 -10.54 6.38 -3.82
N ILE A 53 -10.36 5.49 -2.84
CA ILE A 53 -11.36 4.48 -2.47
C ILE A 53 -12.66 5.17 -1.99
N LEU A 54 -12.54 6.14 -1.07
CA LEU A 54 -13.69 6.87 -0.55
C LEU A 54 -14.41 7.66 -1.65
N GLY A 55 -13.66 8.31 -2.55
CA GLY A 55 -14.20 9.03 -3.70
C GLY A 55 -14.94 8.11 -4.66
N LEU A 56 -14.35 6.95 -5.00
CA LEU A 56 -14.99 5.96 -5.85
C LEU A 56 -16.27 5.40 -5.21
N GLY A 57 -16.23 5.11 -3.90
CA GLY A 57 -17.38 4.62 -3.14
C GLY A 57 -18.51 5.64 -3.08
N LEU A 58 -18.19 6.91 -2.82
CA LEU A 58 -19.17 8.00 -2.80
C LEU A 58 -19.83 8.19 -4.18
N MET A 59 -19.05 8.20 -5.26
CA MET A 59 -19.58 8.29 -6.62
C MET A 59 -20.46 7.09 -6.96
N SER A 60 -20.05 5.88 -6.58
CA SER A 60 -20.85 4.66 -6.79
C SER A 60 -22.17 4.71 -6.02
N LEU A 61 -22.15 5.22 -4.79
CA LEU A 61 -23.36 5.41 -3.98
C LEU A 61 -24.32 6.42 -4.65
N ILE A 62 -23.82 7.59 -5.04
CA ILE A 62 -24.62 8.61 -5.75
C ILE A 62 -25.21 8.03 -7.04
N GLY A 63 -24.40 7.30 -7.81
CA GLY A 63 -24.84 6.64 -9.04
C GLY A 63 -25.96 5.62 -8.84
N THR A 64 -25.94 4.92 -7.71
CA THR A 64 -26.96 3.93 -7.36
C THR A 64 -28.26 4.58 -6.89
N LEU A 65 -28.18 5.76 -6.24
CA LEU A 65 -29.35 6.49 -5.74
C LEU A 65 -30.08 7.29 -6.82
N LEU A 66 -29.36 7.74 -7.85
CA LEU A 66 -29.94 8.52 -8.95
C LEU A 66 -30.37 7.62 -10.11
N VAL A 67 -31.43 8.01 -10.82
CA VAL A 67 -31.87 7.30 -12.02
C VAL A 67 -30.78 7.47 -13.08
N GLN A 68 -30.19 6.35 -13.53
CA GLN A 68 -29.15 6.35 -14.56
C GLN A 68 -29.77 6.32 -15.95
N ALA A 69 -29.10 6.99 -16.89
CA ALA A 69 -29.42 6.89 -18.31
C ALA A 69 -29.23 5.43 -18.78
N PRO A 70 -30.16 4.90 -19.60
CA PRO A 70 -30.00 3.58 -20.20
C PRO A 70 -28.66 3.43 -20.91
N ALA A 71 -28.07 2.23 -20.82
CA ALA A 71 -26.79 1.92 -21.45
C ALA A 71 -26.85 2.21 -22.96
N GLY A 72 -25.86 2.95 -23.47
CA GLY A 72 -25.77 3.34 -24.89
C GLY A 72 -26.52 4.62 -25.25
N LEU A 73 -27.49 5.06 -24.44
CA LEU A 73 -28.22 6.31 -24.69
C LEU A 73 -27.31 7.54 -24.60
N SER A 74 -26.29 7.49 -23.75
CA SER A 74 -25.29 8.55 -23.59
C SER A 74 -24.47 8.83 -24.86
N ALA A 75 -24.48 7.90 -25.84
CA ALA A 75 -23.79 8.07 -27.11
C ALA A 75 -24.63 8.81 -28.17
N ASP A 76 -25.94 8.92 -27.98
CA ASP A 76 -26.84 9.72 -28.81
C ASP A 76 -27.28 10.99 -28.04
N PRO A 77 -26.71 12.17 -28.38
CA PRO A 77 -27.02 13.40 -27.67
C PRO A 77 -28.50 13.77 -27.67
N ALA A 78 -29.22 13.53 -28.79
CA ALA A 78 -30.63 13.90 -28.91
C ALA A 78 -31.50 13.01 -28.01
N ALA A 79 -31.25 11.69 -28.05
CA ALA A 79 -31.93 10.74 -27.19
C ALA A 79 -31.64 11.00 -25.71
N TYR A 80 -30.38 11.30 -25.36
CA TYR A 80 -29.99 11.64 -23.99
C TYR A 80 -30.71 12.90 -23.49
N THR A 81 -30.71 14.00 -24.25
CA THR A 81 -31.43 15.24 -23.84
C THR A 81 -32.93 15.00 -23.67
N SER A 82 -33.55 14.23 -24.57
CA SER A 82 -34.97 13.88 -24.44
C SER A 82 -35.28 13.08 -23.17
N TRP A 83 -34.38 12.17 -22.80
CA TRP A 83 -34.49 11.38 -21.58
C TRP A 83 -34.29 12.23 -20.32
N VAL A 84 -33.31 13.15 -20.31
CA VAL A 84 -33.11 14.09 -19.20
C VAL A 84 -34.36 14.95 -19.01
N ALA A 85 -34.99 15.41 -20.09
CA ALA A 85 -36.25 16.15 -20.02
C ALA A 85 -37.38 15.30 -19.41
N SER A 86 -37.43 14.00 -19.71
CA SER A 86 -38.46 13.09 -19.15
C SER A 86 -38.34 12.91 -17.63
N ILE A 87 -37.13 12.97 -17.07
CA ILE A 87 -36.89 12.85 -15.63
C ILE A 87 -36.89 14.20 -14.90
N HIS A 88 -37.01 15.32 -15.62
CA HIS A 88 -36.98 16.66 -15.03
C HIS A 88 -38.10 16.85 -13.99
N SER A 89 -39.26 16.23 -14.16
CA SER A 89 -40.36 16.27 -13.19
C SER A 89 -39.99 15.66 -11.82
N LYS A 90 -39.04 14.72 -11.79
CA LYS A 90 -38.60 14.02 -10.57
C LYS A 90 -37.60 14.84 -9.75
N TYR A 91 -36.70 15.56 -10.41
CA TYR A 91 -35.60 16.29 -9.77
C TYR A 91 -35.76 17.82 -9.81
N GLY A 92 -36.72 18.33 -10.57
CA GLY A 92 -37.03 19.74 -10.70
C GLY A 92 -35.80 20.57 -11.10
N GLY A 93 -35.60 21.69 -10.41
CA GLY A 93 -34.47 22.60 -10.65
C GLY A 93 -33.07 22.00 -10.43
N TRP A 94 -32.95 20.82 -9.79
CA TRP A 94 -31.67 20.13 -9.61
C TRP A 94 -31.25 19.32 -10.84
N THR A 95 -32.18 18.98 -11.73
CA THR A 95 -31.91 18.23 -12.97
C THR A 95 -30.73 18.79 -13.76
N PRO A 96 -30.67 20.10 -14.11
CA PRO A 96 -29.54 20.65 -14.87
C PRO A 96 -28.21 20.60 -14.10
N VAL A 97 -28.23 20.66 -12.76
CA VAL A 97 -27.01 20.57 -11.94
C VAL A 97 -26.45 19.15 -11.99
N PHE A 98 -27.31 18.15 -11.79
CA PHE A 98 -26.93 16.74 -11.86
C PHE A 98 -26.48 16.32 -13.26
N ASP A 99 -27.11 16.86 -14.30
CA ASP A 99 -26.70 16.60 -15.68
C ASP A 99 -25.32 17.20 -16.01
N ARG A 100 -25.07 18.44 -15.56
CA ARG A 100 -23.77 19.11 -15.75
C ARG A 100 -22.63 18.42 -15.01
N LEU A 101 -22.94 17.84 -13.86
CA LEU A 101 -22.06 16.96 -13.09
C LEU A 101 -22.16 15.49 -13.54
N SER A 102 -22.73 15.20 -14.73
CA SER A 102 -22.98 13.89 -15.34
C SER A 102 -23.32 12.76 -14.35
N PHE A 103 -24.11 13.08 -13.31
CA PHE A 103 -24.52 12.12 -12.30
C PHE A 103 -25.53 11.11 -12.84
N PHE A 104 -26.28 11.48 -13.89
CA PHE A 104 -27.16 10.57 -14.62
C PHE A 104 -26.42 9.61 -15.56
N ALA A 105 -25.13 9.81 -15.79
CA ALA A 105 -24.28 8.97 -16.63
C ALA A 105 -22.92 8.71 -15.94
N ILE A 106 -22.95 8.54 -14.62
CA ILE A 106 -21.76 8.62 -13.76
C ILE A 106 -20.73 7.53 -14.08
N PHE A 107 -21.19 6.30 -14.34
CA PHE A 107 -20.33 5.15 -14.63
C PHE A 107 -19.59 5.28 -15.96
N THR A 108 -20.12 6.10 -16.88
CA THR A 108 -19.48 6.40 -18.17
C THR A 108 -18.68 7.70 -18.15
N SER A 109 -18.81 8.51 -17.09
CA SER A 109 -18.20 9.83 -16.98
C SER A 109 -16.67 9.79 -16.90
N ILE A 110 -16.05 10.86 -17.40
CA ILE A 110 -14.60 11.02 -17.43
C ILE A 110 -13.97 11.06 -16.04
N TRP A 111 -14.58 11.72 -15.05
CA TRP A 111 -14.02 11.77 -13.69
C TRP A 111 -14.13 10.42 -12.98
N PHE A 112 -15.20 9.65 -13.21
CA PHE A 112 -15.35 8.32 -12.63
C PHE A 112 -14.27 7.38 -13.19
N LYS A 113 -14.06 7.41 -14.51
CA LYS A 113 -12.96 6.70 -15.17
C LYS A 113 -11.59 7.16 -14.68
N ALA A 114 -11.40 8.46 -14.48
CA ALA A 114 -10.15 9.01 -13.95
C ALA A 114 -9.86 8.49 -12.53
N ILE A 115 -10.85 8.50 -11.62
CA ILE A 115 -10.70 7.94 -10.27
C ILE A 115 -10.40 6.44 -10.34
N MET A 116 -11.09 5.68 -11.19
CA MET A 116 -10.83 4.25 -11.39
C MET A 116 -9.39 3.97 -11.85
N VAL A 117 -8.90 4.71 -12.84
CA VAL A 117 -7.52 4.56 -13.35
C VAL A 117 -6.51 4.98 -12.29
N LEU A 118 -6.72 6.11 -11.61
CA LEU A 118 -5.85 6.59 -10.53
C LEU A 118 -5.78 5.59 -9.39
N LEU A 119 -6.92 5.03 -8.97
CA LEU A 119 -7.00 4.02 -7.93
C LEU A 119 -6.26 2.75 -8.33
N THR A 120 -6.51 2.25 -9.54
CA THR A 120 -5.85 1.05 -10.07
C THR A 120 -4.33 1.23 -10.09
N THR A 121 -3.85 2.38 -10.60
CA THR A 121 -2.43 2.71 -10.64
C THR A 121 -1.83 2.88 -9.25
N SER A 122 -2.54 3.51 -8.30
CA SER A 122 -2.09 3.65 -6.92
C SER A 122 -1.94 2.28 -6.24
N VAL A 123 -2.92 1.38 -6.39
CA VAL A 123 -2.86 0.03 -5.82
C VAL A 123 -1.68 -0.77 -6.41
N LEU A 124 -1.45 -0.65 -7.72
CA LEU A 124 -0.30 -1.26 -8.39
C LEU A 124 1.02 -0.71 -7.86
N ALA A 125 1.18 0.61 -7.80
CA ALA A 125 2.40 1.27 -7.30
C ALA A 125 2.68 0.89 -5.83
N CYS A 126 1.65 0.89 -4.98
CA CYS A 126 1.75 0.45 -3.59
C CYS A 126 2.21 -1.01 -3.50
N SER A 127 1.69 -1.89 -4.35
CA SER A 127 2.04 -3.31 -4.38
C SER A 127 3.49 -3.53 -4.79
N VAL A 128 3.94 -2.85 -5.84
CA VAL A 128 5.33 -2.91 -6.34
C VAL A 128 6.30 -2.39 -5.28
N ASN A 129 6.02 -1.24 -4.67
CA ASN A 129 6.87 -0.66 -3.64
C ASN A 129 6.99 -1.54 -2.38
N ARG A 130 5.95 -2.30 -2.05
CA ARG A 130 5.93 -3.16 -0.86
C ARG A 130 6.56 -4.54 -1.10
N ALA A 131 6.63 -5.01 -2.35
CA ALA A 131 7.11 -6.34 -2.69
C ALA A 131 8.56 -6.63 -2.20
N PRO A 132 9.57 -5.74 -2.36
CA PRO A 132 10.94 -6.01 -1.91
C PRO A 132 11.04 -6.22 -0.39
N ARG A 133 10.29 -5.42 0.37
CA ARG A 133 10.28 -5.52 1.84
C ARG A 133 9.68 -6.86 2.28
N LEU A 134 8.61 -7.31 1.63
CA LEU A 134 7.97 -8.59 1.93
C LEU A 134 8.88 -9.77 1.55
N TRP A 135 9.58 -9.66 0.41
CA TRP A 135 10.58 -10.63 0.01
C TRP A 135 11.71 -10.73 1.04
N LYS A 136 12.22 -9.59 1.52
CA LYS A 136 13.26 -9.56 2.54
C LYS A 136 12.78 -10.23 3.83
N ILE A 137 11.56 -9.96 4.29
CA ILE A 137 10.99 -10.60 5.50
C ILE A 137 10.85 -12.13 5.32
N ALA A 138 10.43 -12.59 4.15
CA ALA A 138 10.17 -14.02 3.91
C ALA A 138 11.46 -14.84 3.72
N PHE A 139 12.50 -14.26 3.12
CA PHE A 139 13.73 -14.99 2.77
C PHE A 139 14.93 -14.66 3.65
N HIS A 140 14.99 -13.44 4.20
CA HIS A 140 16.10 -12.94 5.02
C HIS A 140 15.57 -12.35 6.34
N PRO A 141 14.95 -13.19 7.20
CA PRO A 141 14.48 -12.73 8.51
C PRO A 141 15.65 -12.22 9.35
N ARG A 142 15.41 -11.20 10.17
CA ARG A 142 16.40 -10.74 11.14
C ARG A 142 16.53 -11.80 12.24
N THR A 143 17.66 -12.50 12.26
CA THR A 143 18.05 -13.49 13.26
C THR A 143 18.55 -12.86 14.55
N ARG A 144 19.02 -11.61 14.48
CA ARG A 144 19.59 -10.86 15.60
C ARG A 144 18.56 -9.90 16.17
N MET A 145 18.22 -10.07 17.44
CA MET A 145 17.37 -9.19 18.22
C MET A 145 18.13 -8.78 19.48
N GLY A 146 18.15 -7.48 19.81
CA GLY A 146 18.76 -7.00 21.05
C GLY A 146 17.87 -7.33 22.27
N GLU A 147 18.44 -7.26 23.48
CA GLU A 147 17.70 -7.51 24.73
C GLU A 147 16.42 -6.67 24.88
N THR A 148 16.45 -5.43 24.37
CA THR A 148 15.31 -4.52 24.36
C THR A 148 14.13 -5.03 23.53
N PHE A 149 14.37 -5.88 22.53
CA PHE A 149 13.29 -6.51 21.77
C PHE A 149 12.53 -7.52 22.63
N PHE A 150 13.24 -8.32 23.43
CA PHE A 150 12.62 -9.34 24.28
C PHE A 150 11.86 -8.72 25.46
N SER A 151 12.33 -7.60 26.02
CA SER A 151 11.62 -6.90 27.09
C SER A 151 10.32 -6.22 26.64
N HIS A 152 10.23 -5.83 25.37
CA HIS A 152 9.03 -5.23 24.78
C HIS A 152 8.20 -6.20 23.95
N ALA A 153 8.59 -7.48 23.89
CA ALA A 153 7.85 -8.50 23.16
C ALA A 153 6.50 -8.73 23.88
N PRO A 154 5.35 -8.51 23.20
CA PRO A 154 4.04 -8.65 23.84
C PRO A 154 3.72 -10.10 24.25
N LEU A 155 4.42 -11.07 23.66
CA LEU A 155 4.36 -12.49 23.98
C LEU A 155 5.78 -12.97 24.24
N SER A 156 6.15 -13.11 25.51
CA SER A 156 7.43 -13.66 25.94
C SER A 156 7.22 -14.62 27.10
N ALA A 157 8.08 -15.63 27.18
CA ALA A 157 8.10 -16.59 28.27
C ALA A 157 9.56 -16.93 28.60
N ALA A 158 9.87 -17.05 29.88
CA ALA A 158 11.16 -17.48 30.38
C ALA A 158 10.97 -18.71 31.28
N VAL A 159 11.79 -19.73 31.07
CA VAL A 159 11.72 -21.00 31.81
C VAL A 159 13.14 -21.36 32.25
N LEU A 160 13.30 -21.69 33.52
CA LEU A 160 14.56 -22.21 34.06
C LEU A 160 14.62 -23.72 33.80
N VAL A 161 15.71 -24.19 33.20
CA VAL A 161 15.93 -25.61 32.88
C VAL A 161 17.23 -26.06 33.53
N PRO A 162 17.23 -27.18 34.28
CA PRO A 162 18.45 -27.72 34.90
C PRO A 162 19.24 -28.56 33.87
N ALA A 163 19.70 -27.93 32.80
CA ALA A 163 20.50 -28.55 31.74
C ALA A 163 21.51 -27.54 31.17
N GLU A 164 22.56 -28.05 30.52
CA GLU A 164 23.52 -27.21 29.82
C GLU A 164 22.85 -26.45 28.66
N ALA A 165 23.40 -25.28 28.34
CA ALA A 165 22.75 -24.36 27.41
C ALA A 165 22.72 -24.90 25.96
N ASP A 166 23.78 -25.61 25.54
CA ASP A 166 23.86 -26.26 24.22
C ASP A 166 22.85 -27.41 24.09
N GLU A 167 22.75 -28.27 25.11
CA GLU A 167 21.80 -29.39 25.14
C GLU A 167 20.35 -28.89 25.10
N THR A 168 20.07 -27.82 25.85
CA THR A 168 18.76 -27.15 25.85
C THR A 168 18.43 -26.60 24.47
N MET A 169 19.39 -25.96 23.79
CA MET A 169 19.20 -25.39 22.45
C MET A 169 18.88 -26.48 21.42
N ASP A 170 19.60 -27.60 21.44
CA ASP A 170 19.37 -28.72 20.52
C ASP A 170 18.02 -29.40 20.76
N TYR A 171 17.62 -29.56 22.03
CA TYR A 171 16.29 -30.05 22.38
C TYR A 171 15.18 -29.13 21.84
N VAL A 172 15.28 -27.83 22.08
CA VAL A 172 14.30 -26.83 21.59
C VAL A 172 14.23 -26.86 20.06
N ARG A 173 15.38 -26.96 19.39
CA ARG A 173 15.45 -27.08 17.93
C ARG A 173 14.71 -28.32 17.42
N GLU A 174 14.90 -29.49 18.03
CA GLU A 174 14.21 -30.72 17.62
C GLU A 174 12.70 -30.65 17.86
N VAL A 175 12.27 -30.10 19.00
CA VAL A 175 10.84 -29.86 19.27
C VAL A 175 10.24 -28.96 18.18
N LEU A 176 10.90 -27.84 17.85
CA LEU A 176 10.43 -26.91 16.81
C LEU A 176 10.38 -27.57 15.42
N LYS A 177 11.40 -28.34 15.04
CA LYS A 177 11.40 -29.12 13.80
C LYS A 177 10.25 -30.12 13.74
N SER A 178 9.96 -30.83 14.85
CA SER A 178 8.85 -31.78 14.93
C SER A 178 7.50 -31.11 14.64
N HIS A 179 7.34 -29.84 15.03
CA HIS A 179 6.18 -29.01 14.73
C HIS A 179 6.26 -28.26 13.39
N ARG A 180 7.20 -28.63 12.50
CA ARG A 180 7.40 -28.09 11.14
C ARG A 180 7.83 -26.62 11.12
N PHE A 181 8.48 -26.13 12.18
CA PHE A 181 9.15 -24.84 12.15
C PHE A 181 10.49 -24.97 11.42
N ARG A 182 10.82 -23.97 10.61
CA ARG A 182 12.17 -23.75 10.13
C ARG A 182 12.96 -23.10 11.26
N THR A 183 14.13 -23.62 11.55
CA THR A 183 15.06 -23.06 12.54
C THR A 183 16.30 -22.49 11.85
N ILE A 184 16.75 -21.31 12.27
CA ILE A 184 17.98 -20.66 11.79
C ILE A 184 18.81 -20.30 13.03
N THR A 185 20.07 -20.71 13.03
CA THR A 185 21.09 -20.26 13.99
C THR A 185 22.05 -19.31 13.31
N ASP A 186 22.44 -18.27 14.02
CA ASP A 186 23.44 -17.31 13.57
C ASP A 186 24.83 -17.80 13.98
N PRO A 187 25.76 -18.10 13.04
CA PRO A 187 27.08 -18.64 13.37
C PRO A 187 28.04 -17.63 14.00
N ASP A 188 27.78 -16.32 13.82
CA ASP A 188 28.69 -15.23 14.19
C ASP A 188 28.40 -14.64 15.58
N ASP A 189 27.60 -15.32 16.41
CA ASP A 189 27.20 -14.83 17.72
C ASP A 189 27.94 -15.54 18.87
N ASN A 190 28.33 -14.76 19.87
CA ASN A 190 28.95 -15.26 21.11
C ASN A 190 27.88 -15.71 22.13
N GLY A 191 26.61 -15.79 21.69
CA GLY A 191 25.44 -16.19 22.47
C GLY A 191 24.53 -17.16 21.70
N LEU A 192 23.78 -17.98 22.44
CA LEU A 192 22.90 -19.02 21.91
C LEU A 192 21.57 -18.43 21.43
N ASN A 193 21.52 -18.00 20.16
CA ASN A 193 20.32 -17.43 19.54
C ASN A 193 19.70 -18.38 18.50
N LEU A 194 18.41 -18.65 18.65
CA LEU A 194 17.64 -19.52 17.76
C LEU A 194 16.42 -18.77 17.21
N TYR A 195 16.39 -18.55 15.90
CA TYR A 195 15.22 -18.03 15.19
C TYR A 195 14.38 -19.19 14.66
N ALA A 196 13.06 -19.13 14.82
CA ALA A 196 12.16 -20.13 14.27
C ALA A 196 10.88 -19.53 13.65
N ASP A 197 10.51 -20.00 12.46
CA ASP A 197 9.31 -19.58 11.75
C ASP A 197 8.61 -20.73 11.02
N ARG A 198 7.27 -20.69 10.98
CA ARG A 198 6.46 -21.69 10.26
C ARG A 198 5.78 -21.13 9.01
N PHE A 199 5.37 -19.86 9.03
CA PHE A 199 4.53 -19.25 8.00
C PHE A 199 5.24 -18.11 7.25
N ARG A 200 6.41 -18.38 6.67
CA ARG A 200 7.20 -17.37 5.93
C ARG A 200 6.44 -16.69 4.79
N TRP A 201 5.45 -17.36 4.22
CA TRP A 201 4.64 -16.87 3.10
C TRP A 201 3.47 -15.98 3.54
N GLY A 202 3.16 -15.91 4.83
CA GLY A 202 2.07 -15.08 5.37
C GLY A 202 2.09 -13.63 4.85
N PRO A 203 3.25 -12.95 4.79
CA PRO A 203 3.33 -11.58 4.26
C PRO A 203 2.90 -11.42 2.79
N PHE A 204 3.01 -12.47 1.96
CA PHE A 204 2.56 -12.44 0.56
C PHE A 204 1.04 -12.42 0.42
N GLY A 205 0.29 -12.85 1.44
CA GLY A 205 -1.17 -12.81 1.43
C GLY A 205 -1.70 -11.39 1.17
N THR A 206 -1.03 -10.36 1.69
CA THR A 206 -1.42 -8.97 1.40
C THR A 206 -1.23 -8.61 -0.08
N VAL A 207 -0.16 -9.08 -0.73
CA VAL A 207 0.11 -8.80 -2.15
C VAL A 207 -0.94 -9.46 -3.02
N VAL A 208 -1.28 -10.73 -2.72
CA VAL A 208 -2.35 -11.44 -3.42
C VAL A 208 -3.67 -10.68 -3.33
N ALA A 209 -4.04 -10.20 -2.14
CA ALA A 209 -5.26 -9.41 -1.98
C ALA A 209 -5.25 -8.13 -2.84
N HIS A 210 -4.13 -7.40 -2.89
CA HIS A 210 -4.04 -6.19 -3.72
C HIS A 210 -4.13 -6.52 -5.22
N ILE A 211 -3.45 -7.57 -5.67
CA ILE A 211 -3.50 -8.01 -7.07
C ILE A 211 -4.92 -8.44 -7.44
N SER A 212 -5.65 -9.15 -6.57
CA SER A 212 -7.05 -9.52 -6.80
C SER A 212 -7.93 -8.30 -7.01
N PHE A 213 -7.78 -7.24 -6.20
CA PHE A 213 -8.49 -5.99 -6.41
C PHE A 213 -8.17 -5.35 -7.76
N VAL A 214 -6.89 -5.28 -8.14
CA VAL A 214 -6.46 -4.75 -9.43
C VAL A 214 -7.12 -5.51 -10.58
N ILE A 215 -7.11 -6.85 -10.54
CA ILE A 215 -7.74 -7.69 -11.57
C ILE A 215 -9.23 -7.38 -11.70
N ILE A 216 -9.95 -7.27 -10.58
CA ILE A 216 -11.38 -6.93 -10.59
C ILE A 216 -11.62 -5.55 -11.21
N LEU A 217 -10.83 -4.54 -10.83
CA LEU A 217 -10.96 -3.18 -11.36
C LEU A 217 -10.67 -3.12 -12.87
N VAL A 218 -9.64 -3.83 -13.33
CA VAL A 218 -9.32 -3.94 -14.76
C VAL A 218 -10.45 -4.66 -15.51
N GLY A 219 -10.98 -5.75 -14.95
CA GLY A 219 -12.13 -6.45 -15.54
C GLY A 219 -13.35 -5.56 -15.68
N PHE A 220 -13.66 -4.76 -14.67
CA PHE A 220 -14.74 -3.76 -14.72
C PHE A 220 -14.45 -2.68 -15.79
N PHE A 221 -13.23 -2.16 -15.85
CA PHE A 221 -12.83 -1.15 -16.84
C PHE A 221 -12.94 -1.68 -18.27
N LEU A 222 -12.47 -2.90 -18.52
CA LEU A 222 -12.61 -3.58 -19.80
C LEU A 222 -14.08 -3.80 -20.14
N SER A 223 -14.87 -4.35 -19.22
CA SER A 223 -16.32 -4.54 -19.42
C SER A 223 -17.04 -3.23 -19.74
N ALA A 224 -16.65 -2.11 -19.13
CA ALA A 224 -17.25 -0.81 -19.39
C ALA A 224 -16.85 -0.22 -20.77
N THR A 225 -15.70 -0.61 -21.33
CA THR A 225 -15.17 -0.07 -22.59
C THR A 225 -15.45 -0.97 -23.79
N THR A 226 -15.39 -2.28 -23.61
CA THR A 226 -15.55 -3.30 -24.65
C THR A 226 -16.82 -4.14 -24.49
N GLY A 227 -17.62 -3.90 -23.45
CA GLY A 227 -18.86 -4.62 -23.19
C GLY A 227 -19.80 -4.61 -24.40
N PHE A 228 -20.41 -5.76 -24.67
CA PHE A 228 -21.27 -6.01 -25.83
C PHE A 228 -22.31 -4.90 -26.02
N LYS A 229 -22.09 -4.07 -27.04
CA LYS A 229 -23.13 -3.20 -27.60
C LYS A 229 -23.91 -4.08 -28.56
N ASN A 230 -25.01 -4.67 -28.11
CA ASN A 230 -25.94 -5.32 -29.03
C ASN A 230 -26.41 -4.25 -30.02
N THR A 231 -25.85 -4.29 -31.23
CA THR A 231 -26.30 -3.49 -32.37
C THR A 231 -27.66 -4.05 -32.74
N PRO A 232 -28.76 -3.27 -32.61
CA PRO A 232 -30.01 -3.70 -33.20
C PRO A 232 -29.84 -3.71 -34.72
N LEU A 233 -30.13 -4.86 -35.34
CA LEU A 233 -30.41 -4.96 -36.78
C LEU A 233 -31.73 -4.25 -37.10
#